data_AF-A0A6A5V2P4-F1
#
_entry.id   AF-A0A6A5V2P4-F1
#
_cell.length_a   1.000
_cell.length_b   1.000
_cell.length_c   1.000
_cell.angle_alpha   90.00
_cell.angle_beta   90.00
_cell.angle_gamma   90.00
#
_symmetry.space_group_name_H-M   'P 1'
#
loop_
_entity.id
_entity.type
_entity.pdbx_description
1 polymer ?
#
loop_
_entity_poly.entity_id
_entity_poly.type
_entity_poly.pdbx_seq_one_letter_code
_entity_poly.pdbx_strand_id
1 'polypeptide(L)'
;MLGSDLRLLALDGGGVRGLSTLQILKQLMDTIDPKSPPKPCDYFDMIGGTSTGGLIAIMLGRLRTTADERIDAYFSLSDWTASSRSRDAERRSRARSEDNSIQVS
;
A
#
# COMPACT_ATOMS: atom_id res chain seq x y z
N MET A 1 21.85 19.05 19.04
CA MET A 1 22.12 18.18 17.88
C MET A 1 21.94 19.02 16.63
N LEU A 2 23.02 19.28 15.89
CA LEU A 2 23.01 20.12 14.69
C LEU A 2 22.50 19.34 13.47
N GLY A 3 21.53 19.91 12.75
CA GLY A 3 21.39 19.83 11.29
C GLY A 3 21.23 18.46 10.63
N SER A 4 20.19 17.69 10.97
CA SER A 4 19.76 16.59 10.09
C SER A 4 18.80 17.13 9.02
N ASP A 5 19.17 17.01 7.75
CA ASP A 5 18.24 17.23 6.64
C ASP A 5 16.99 16.36 6.86
N LEU A 6 15.82 16.99 6.90
CA LEU A 6 14.55 16.30 7.10
C LEU A 6 14.27 15.36 5.92
N ARG A 7 14.12 14.07 6.19
CA ARG A 7 13.87 13.05 5.16
C ARG A 7 12.42 12.61 5.21
N LEU A 8 11.71 12.90 4.12
CA LEU A 8 10.26 12.71 4.02
C LEU A 8 9.95 11.73 2.89
N LEU A 9 9.23 10.66 3.22
CA LEU A 9 8.76 9.66 2.27
C LEU A 9 7.27 9.86 2.01
N ALA A 10 6.92 10.18 0.76
CA ALA A 10 5.55 10.33 0.31
C ALA A 10 5.16 9.20 -0.64
N LEU A 11 4.06 8.50 -0.33
CA LEU A 11 3.55 7.35 -1.09
C LEU A 11 2.21 7.69 -1.74
N ASP A 12 2.16 7.61 -3.07
CA ASP A 12 0.95 7.91 -3.83
C ASP A 12 -0.06 6.74 -3.81
N GLY A 13 -1.34 7.07 -4.00
CA GLY A 13 -2.45 6.12 -4.08
C GLY A 13 -2.49 5.41 -5.44
N GLY A 14 -2.01 4.17 -5.50
CA GLY A 14 -1.89 3.43 -6.76
C GLY A 14 -2.73 2.15 -6.91
N GLY A 15 -3.40 1.68 -5.85
CA GLY A 15 -4.03 0.35 -5.81
C GLY A 15 -2.98 -0.76 -5.92
N VAL A 16 -3.16 -1.70 -6.85
CA VAL A 16 -2.20 -2.80 -7.11
C VAL A 16 -0.80 -2.29 -7.50
N ARG A 17 -0.71 -1.07 -8.06
CA ARG A 17 0.57 -0.42 -8.40
C ARG A 17 1.39 -0.02 -7.17
N GLY A 18 0.83 -0.02 -5.96
CA GLY A 18 1.62 0.23 -4.75
C GLY A 18 2.68 -0.84 -4.47
N LEU A 19 2.56 -2.03 -5.08
CA LEU A 19 3.58 -3.07 -4.97
C LEU A 19 4.89 -2.66 -5.65
N SER A 20 4.83 -1.96 -6.79
CA SER A 20 6.04 -1.47 -7.44
C SER A 20 6.72 -0.39 -6.59
N THR A 21 5.95 0.49 -5.93
CA THR A 21 6.49 1.48 -5.00
C THR A 21 7.23 0.82 -3.83
N LEU A 22 6.68 -0.26 -3.26
CA LEU A 22 7.36 -1.04 -2.22
C LEU A 22 8.65 -1.70 -2.73
N GLN A 23 8.64 -2.23 -3.95
CA GLN A 23 9.83 -2.86 -4.54
C GLN A 23 10.94 -1.84 -4.82
N ILE A 24 10.57 -0.65 -5.30
CA ILE A 24 11.51 0.46 -5.47
C ILE A 24 12.07 0.90 -4.12
N LEU A 25 11.21 1.01 -3.09
CA LEU A 25 11.65 1.36 -1.75
C LEU A 25 12.62 0.32 -1.18
N LYS A 26 12.36 -0.98 -1.39
CA LYS A 26 13.29 -2.05 -1.01
C LYS A 26 14.65 -1.87 -1.67
N GLN A 27 14.68 -1.72 -3.00
CA GLN A 27 15.94 -1.50 -3.74
C GLN A 27 16.68 -0.25 -3.26
N LEU A 28 15.95 0.81 -2.91
CA LEU A 28 16.54 2.01 -2.34
C LEU A 28 17.20 1.73 -0.99
N MET A 29 16.54 0.99 -0.09
CA MET A 29 17.13 0.61 1.20
C MET A 29 18.35 -0.29 1.02
N ASP A 30 18.28 -1.26 0.10
CA ASP A 30 19.39 -2.15 -0.24
C ASP A 30 20.57 -1.37 -0.84
N THR A 31 20.31 -0.27 -1.55
CA THR A 31 21.37 0.60 -2.10
C THR A 31 22.07 1.42 -1.00
N ILE A 32 21.37 1.76 0.09
CA ILE A 32 21.95 2.52 1.21
C ILE A 32 22.94 1.65 1.98
N ASP A 33 22.55 0.42 2.35
CA ASP A 33 23.45 -0.57 2.93
C ASP A 33 23.08 -1.98 2.41
N PRO A 34 23.85 -2.54 1.47
CA PRO A 34 23.57 -3.86 0.91
C PRO A 34 23.71 -5.01 1.92
N LYS A 35 24.47 -4.81 3.00
CA LYS A 35 24.75 -5.84 4.01
C LYS A 35 23.77 -5.78 5.18
N SER A 36 23.29 -4.59 5.50
CA SER A 36 22.30 -4.37 6.56
C SER A 36 21.36 -3.22 6.19
N PRO A 37 20.39 -3.46 5.28
CA PRO A 37 19.51 -2.41 4.79
C PRO A 37 18.79 -1.73 5.97
N PRO A 38 18.85 -0.40 6.08
CA PRO A 38 18.19 0.30 7.17
C PRO A 38 16.67 0.18 7.01
N LYS A 39 15.95 0.19 8.12
CA LYS A 39 14.49 0.23 8.08
C LYS A 39 14.07 1.61 7.58
N PRO A 40 13.02 1.72 6.74
CA PRO A 40 12.51 3.03 6.31
C PRO A 40 12.17 3.97 7.47
N CYS A 41 11.71 3.45 8.61
CA CYS A 41 11.43 4.25 9.81
C CYS A 41 12.66 4.80 10.53
N ASP A 42 13.85 4.22 10.28
CA ASP A 42 15.11 4.67 10.87
C ASP A 42 15.83 5.64 9.91
N TYR A 43 15.43 5.67 8.63
CA TYR A 43 16.02 6.55 7.60
C TYR A 43 15.16 7.79 7.28
N PHE A 44 13.83 7.66 7.36
CA PHE A 44 12.88 8.75 7.10
C PHE A 44 12.24 9.22 8.40
N ASP A 45 12.31 10.54 8.65
CA ASP A 45 11.71 11.18 9.83
C ASP A 45 10.18 11.18 9.74
N MET A 46 9.64 11.21 8.52
CA MET A 46 8.20 11.21 8.29
C MET A 46 7.83 10.40 7.05
N ILE A 47 6.84 9.52 7.21
CA ILE A 47 6.27 8.70 6.13
C ILE A 47 4.78 9.03 6.02
N GLY A 48 4.34 9.46 4.84
CA GLY A 48 2.95 9.80 4.56
C GLY A 48 2.49 9.24 3.21
N GLY A 49 1.18 9.17 3.00
CA GLY A 49 0.61 8.76 1.73
C GLY A 49 -0.91 8.86 1.67
N THR A 50 -1.47 8.73 0.47
CA THR A 50 -2.93 8.85 0.21
C THR A 50 -3.53 7.50 -0.18
N SER A 51 -4.74 7.21 0.29
CA SER A 51 -5.46 5.95 0.02
C SER A 51 -4.59 4.72 0.37
N THR A 52 -4.20 3.94 -0.63
CA THR A 52 -3.38 2.74 -0.46
C THR A 52 -1.96 3.10 0.01
N GLY A 53 -1.41 4.24 -0.44
CA GLY A 53 -0.12 4.75 0.04
C GLY A 53 -0.13 5.12 1.52
N GLY A 54 -1.30 5.53 2.07
CA GLY A 54 -1.47 5.80 3.49
C GLY A 54 -1.46 4.53 4.35
N LEU A 55 -2.07 3.44 3.86
CA LEU A 55 -1.99 2.13 4.51
C LEU A 55 -0.55 1.60 4.51
N ILE A 56 0.17 1.76 3.39
CA ILE A 56 1.60 1.43 3.30
C ILE A 56 2.40 2.28 4.28
N ALA A 57 2.14 3.58 4.37
CA ALA A 57 2.82 4.48 5.30
C ALA A 57 2.63 4.07 6.77
N ILE A 58 1.40 3.69 7.16
CA ILE A 58 1.11 3.17 8.50
C ILE A 58 1.82 1.85 8.73
N MET A 59 1.74 0.93 7.76
CA MET A 59 2.42 -0.34 7.83
C MET A 59 3.91 -0.11 8.05
N LEU A 60 4.57 0.71 7.23
CA LEU A 60 5.99 1.01 7.26
C LEU A 60 6.44 1.76 8.53
N GLY A 61 5.66 2.75 8.96
CA GLY A 61 5.99 3.59 10.11
C GLY A 61 5.76 2.92 11.46
N ARG A 62 4.64 2.21 11.66
CA ARG A 62 4.26 1.69 12.98
C ARG A 62 4.78 0.29 13.30
N LEU A 63 4.85 -0.62 12.34
CA LEU A 63 5.18 -2.03 12.63
C LEU A 63 6.69 -2.32 12.83
N ARG A 64 7.58 -1.34 12.63
CA ARG A 64 9.05 -1.44 12.74
C ARG A 64 9.70 -2.71 12.15
N THR A 65 9.08 -3.35 11.17
CA THR A 65 9.59 -4.53 10.45
C THR A 65 10.35 -4.15 9.18
N THR A 66 11.12 -5.06 8.61
CA THR A 66 11.90 -4.82 7.38
C THR A 66 10.98 -4.64 6.17
N ALA A 67 11.50 -4.07 5.08
CA ALA A 67 10.72 -3.89 3.86
C ALA A 67 10.23 -5.24 3.30
N ASP A 68 11.02 -6.31 3.46
CA ASP A 68 10.71 -7.66 2.96
C ASP A 68 9.47 -8.28 3.56
N GLU A 69 9.36 -8.31 4.90
CA GLU A 69 8.21 -8.92 5.58
C GLU A 69 6.89 -8.18 5.27
N ARG A 70 6.98 -6.91 4.85
CA ARG A 70 5.82 -6.09 4.56
C ARG A 70 5.34 -6.18 3.11
N ILE A 71 6.18 -6.65 2.19
CA ILE A 71 5.76 -6.87 0.81
C ILE A 71 4.66 -7.94 0.77
N ASP A 72 4.83 -9.04 1.50
CA ASP A 72 3.83 -10.12 1.54
C ASP A 72 2.52 -9.70 2.22
N ALA A 73 2.63 -8.98 3.35
CA ALA A 73 1.47 -8.45 4.05
C ALA A 73 0.69 -7.44 3.17
N TYR A 74 1.40 -6.59 2.44
CA TYR A 74 0.80 -5.68 1.48
C TYR A 74 0.19 -6.42 0.28
N PHE A 75 0.85 -7.48 -0.22
CA PHE A 75 0.34 -8.30 -1.32
C PHE A 75 -1.00 -8.92 -0.94
N SER A 76 -1.09 -9.56 0.24
CA SER A 76 -2.33 -10.12 0.78
C SER A 76 -3.43 -9.08 0.96
N LEU A 77 -3.09 -7.90 1.50
CA LEU A 77 -4.07 -6.83 1.68
C LEU A 77 -4.55 -6.25 0.33
N SER A 78 -3.64 -6.09 -0.63
CA SER A 78 -3.97 -5.57 -1.95
C SER A 78 -4.87 -6.52 -2.74
N ASP A 79 -4.62 -7.83 -2.64
CA ASP A 79 -5.43 -8.88 -3.27
C ASP A 79 -6.82 -8.97 -2.62
N TRP A 80 -6.89 -8.88 -1.29
CA TRP A 80 -8.17 -8.79 -0.57
C TRP A 80 -8.97 -7.54 -0.97
N THR A 81 -8.32 -6.38 -1.11
CA THR A 81 -8.99 -5.14 -1.51
C THR A 81 -9.47 -5.18 -2.96
N ALA A 82 -8.66 -5.74 -3.86
CA ALA A 82 -9.02 -5.93 -5.26
C ALA A 82 -10.19 -6.92 -5.42
N SER A 83 -10.13 -8.06 -4.74
CA SER A 83 -11.18 -9.08 -4.79
C SER A 83 -12.50 -8.61 -4.17
N SER A 84 -12.46 -7.73 -3.17
CA SER A 84 -13.67 -7.19 -2.54
C SER A 84 -14.43 -6.24 -3.47
N ARG A 85 -13.72 -5.42 -4.26
CA ARG A 85 -14.36 -4.56 -5.29
C ARG A 85 -15.06 -5.36 -6.38
N SER A 86 -14.49 -6.50 -6.80
CA SER A 86 -15.09 -7.36 -7.83
C SER A 86 -16.40 -7.99 -7.32
N ARG A 87 -16.44 -8.44 -6.07
CA ARG A 87 -17.65 -8.99 -5.44
C ARG A 87 -18.75 -7.94 -5.26
N ASP A 88 -18.38 -6.72 -4.87
CA ASP A 88 -19.35 -5.63 -4.70
C ASP A 88 -19.92 -5.14 -6.05
N ALA A 89 -19.10 -5.12 -7.09
CA ALA A 89 -19.55 -4.80 -8.45
C ALA A 89 -20.53 -5.84 -8.99
N GLU A 90 -20.27 -7.13 -8.76
CA GLU A 90 -21.14 -8.22 -9.21
C GLU A 90 -22.47 -8.29 -8.43
N ARG A 91 -22.45 -7.97 -7.13
CA ARG A 91 -23.68 -7.85 -6.33
C ARG A 91 -24.56 -6.69 -6.80
N ARG A 92 -23.94 -5.56 -7.16
CA ARG A 92 -24.67 -4.40 -7.70
C ARG A 92 -25.23 -4.65 -9.10
N SER A 93 -24.53 -5.41 -9.95
CA SER A 93 -25.06 -5.75 -11.27
C SER A 93 -26.23 -6.72 -11.19
N ARG A 94 -26.18 -7.73 -10.29
CA ARG A 94 -27.32 -8.64 -10.05
C ARG A 94 -28.54 -7.95 -9.46
N ALA A 95 -28.34 -7.08 -8.46
CA ALA A 95 -29.44 -6.30 -7.89
C ALA A 95 -30.12 -5.40 -8.95
N ARG A 96 -29.34 -4.84 -9.89
CA ARG A 96 -29.87 -4.01 -10.98
C ARG A 96 -30.59 -4.81 -12.07
N SER A 97 -30.21 -6.07 -12.31
CA SER A 97 -30.93 -6.95 -13.25
C SER A 97 -32.26 -7.46 -12.69
N GLU A 98 -32.34 -7.68 -11.38
CA GLU A 98 -33.59 -8.09 -10.73
C GLU A 98 -34.61 -6.94 -10.71
N ASP A 99 -34.18 -5.71 -10.37
CA ASP A 99 -35.05 -4.52 -10.41
C ASP A 99 -35.60 -4.24 -11.82
N ASN A 100 -34.76 -4.42 -12.85
CA ASN A 100 -35.16 -4.22 -14.24
C ASN A 100 -36.03 -5.35 -14.80
N SER A 101 -36.17 -6.49 -14.10
CA SER A 101 -37.07 -7.59 -14.50
C SER A 101 -38.47 -7.44 -13.90
N ILE A 102 -38.59 -6.75 -12.76
CA ILE A 102 -39.85 -6.50 -12.05
C ILE A 102 -40.66 -5.38 -12.73
N GLN A 103 -40.02 -4.46 -13.44
CA GLN A 103 -40.71 -3.33 -14.10
C GLN A 103 -41.24 -3.61 -15.53
N VAL A 104 -40.98 -4.79 -16.10
CA VAL A 104 -41.36 -5.13 -17.49
C VAL A 104 -42.42 -6.23 -17.58
N SER A 105 -42.99 -6.64 -16.44
CA SER A 105 -44.13 -7.57 -16.35
C SER A 105 -45.37 -6.82 -15.87
#